data_AF-A0AA41Y9W2-F1
#
_entry.id   AF-A0AA41Y9W2-F1
#
_cell.length_a   1.000
_cell.length_b   1.000
_cell.length_c   1.000
_cell.angle_alpha   90.00
_cell.angle_beta   90.00
_cell.angle_gamma   90.00
#
_symmetry.space_group_name_H-M   'P 1'
#
loop_
_entity.id
_entity.type
_entity.pdbx_description
1 polymer ?
#
loop_
_entity_poly.entity_id
_entity_poly.type
_entity_poly.pdbx_seq_one_letter_code
_entity_poly.pdbx_strand_id
1 'polypeptide(L)'
;MRKLIIGAFAFSFLLFGCKTTQKLSKNDAAETVTQEEPQSKVFSVTEPKPGVRENPTSDKMYEQPSAPVRTQTETFTFAQKEDASKYEGGSFFVIIGSFSSIDNANRYKQELIPQGFNPIVLHSETGYYRVCVNSYTNEGEARTRVNQIRSNFPKYADTWLLIKK
;
A
#
# COMPACT_ATOMS: atom_id res chain seq x y z
N MET A 1 -27.18 9.92 -44.54
CA MET A 1 -26.56 9.60 -45.85
C MET A 1 -25.30 8.80 -45.59
N ARG A 2 -25.25 7.55 -46.08
CA ARG A 2 -24.18 6.57 -45.87
C ARG A 2 -23.03 6.82 -46.85
N LYS A 3 -21.79 6.77 -46.38
CA LYS A 3 -20.64 6.29 -47.16
C LYS A 3 -19.73 5.47 -46.24
N LEU A 4 -19.80 4.17 -46.42
CA LEU A 4 -18.92 3.15 -45.86
C LEU A 4 -17.64 3.14 -46.70
N ILE A 5 -16.47 3.21 -46.05
CA ILE A 5 -15.20 2.85 -46.69
C ILE A 5 -14.60 1.70 -45.86
N ILE A 6 -14.75 0.50 -46.41
CA ILE A 6 -14.20 -0.76 -45.92
C ILE A 6 -12.76 -0.79 -46.43
N GLY A 7 -11.79 -0.53 -45.56
CA GLY A 7 -10.38 -0.74 -45.81
C GLY A 7 -9.92 -2.03 -45.14
N ALA A 8 -9.97 -3.15 -45.86
CA ALA A 8 -9.41 -4.41 -45.42
C ALA A 8 -7.88 -4.38 -45.59
N PHE A 9 -7.15 -4.10 -44.52
CA PHE A 9 -5.70 -4.36 -44.45
C PHE A 9 -5.47 -5.61 -43.59
N ALA A 10 -5.48 -6.75 -44.26
CA ALA A 10 -4.89 -7.97 -43.74
C ALA A 10 -3.38 -7.89 -43.99
N PHE A 11 -2.56 -7.75 -42.94
CA PHE A 11 -1.12 -7.93 -43.06
C PHE A 11 -0.58 -8.74 -41.87
N SER A 12 -0.23 -9.97 -42.21
CA SER A 12 0.70 -10.92 -41.59
C SER A 12 0.95 -10.88 -40.08
N PHE A 13 0.49 -11.96 -39.46
CA PHE A 13 1.16 -12.68 -38.39
C PHE A 13 2.67 -12.82 -38.64
N LEU A 14 3.50 -12.40 -37.69
CA LEU A 14 4.80 -13.03 -37.42
C LEU A 14 4.89 -13.32 -35.92
N LEU A 15 4.67 -14.59 -35.59
CA LEU A 15 5.00 -15.20 -34.32
C LEU A 15 6.52 -15.40 -34.27
N PHE A 16 7.21 -14.70 -33.37
CA PHE A 16 8.55 -15.10 -32.93
C PHE A 16 8.41 -15.88 -31.62
N GLY A 17 8.66 -17.19 -31.70
CA GLY A 17 8.64 -18.11 -30.57
C GLY A 17 9.98 -18.21 -29.81
N CYS A 18 9.85 -18.47 -28.51
CA CYS A 18 10.68 -19.23 -27.55
C CYS A 18 12.21 -19.34 -27.69
N LYS A 19 12.93 -19.06 -26.58
CA LYS A 19 13.86 -19.97 -25.85
C LYS A 19 14.16 -19.36 -24.45
N THR A 20 13.80 -20.05 -23.35
CA THR A 20 14.66 -20.91 -22.50
C THR A 20 15.94 -20.18 -22.04
N THR A 21 16.24 -20.00 -20.75
CA THR A 21 16.56 -21.05 -19.78
C THR A 21 16.69 -20.45 -18.36
N GLN A 22 16.35 -21.25 -17.36
CA GLN A 22 16.60 -21.05 -15.93
C GLN A 22 18.07 -20.76 -15.61
N LYS A 23 18.32 -20.00 -14.54
CA LYS A 23 19.35 -20.38 -13.55
C LYS A 23 18.97 -19.89 -12.16
N LEU A 24 18.29 -20.77 -11.44
CA LEU A 24 18.44 -20.94 -10.00
C LEU A 24 19.91 -21.34 -9.76
N SER A 25 20.64 -20.61 -8.94
CA SER A 25 21.91 -21.08 -8.39
C SER A 25 21.80 -21.06 -6.88
N LYS A 26 21.31 -22.18 -6.35
CA LYS A 26 21.59 -22.63 -4.99
C LYS A 26 22.87 -23.46 -5.08
N ASN A 27 23.90 -23.09 -4.32
CA ASN A 27 24.99 -23.99 -3.98
C ASN A 27 25.07 -24.05 -2.45
N ASP A 28 24.59 -25.18 -1.93
CA ASP A 28 24.89 -25.70 -0.59
C ASP A 28 26.34 -26.24 -0.56
N ALA A 29 27.00 -26.12 0.59
CA ALA A 29 28.02 -27.02 1.16
C ALA A 29 28.67 -26.28 2.34
N ALA A 30 28.86 -26.81 3.54
CA ALA A 30 28.66 -28.15 4.07
C ALA A 30 28.64 -28.06 5.63
N GLU A 31 27.91 -29.00 6.24
CA GLU A 31 28.21 -29.77 7.47
C GLU A 31 28.74 -29.01 8.70
N THR A 32 28.12 -29.13 9.87
CA THR A 32 28.31 -30.32 10.71
C THR A 32 27.19 -30.42 11.77
N VAL A 33 26.59 -31.60 11.86
CA VAL A 33 25.75 -32.07 12.97
C VAL A 33 26.69 -32.69 14.02
N THR A 34 26.59 -32.26 15.28
CA THR A 34 26.89 -33.13 16.42
C THR A 34 25.90 -32.82 17.54
N GLN A 35 25.05 -33.81 17.81
CA GLN A 35 24.27 -33.96 19.04
C GLN A 35 25.20 -34.46 20.16
N GLU A 36 25.00 -33.99 21.40
CA GLU A 36 25.24 -34.76 22.62
C GLU A 36 24.54 -34.07 23.82
N GLU A 37 23.39 -34.63 24.24
CA GLU A 37 22.89 -34.66 25.63
C GLU A 37 23.56 -35.87 26.33
N PRO A 38 23.46 -36.13 27.66
CA PRO A 38 22.71 -35.43 28.71
C PRO A 38 23.47 -35.27 30.05
N GLN A 39 22.98 -34.44 30.99
CA GLN A 39 23.04 -34.82 32.40
C GLN A 39 22.05 -34.07 33.30
N SER A 40 21.30 -34.90 34.02
CA SER A 40 20.31 -34.62 35.07
C SER A 40 20.81 -33.74 36.21
N LYS A 41 19.91 -32.92 36.79
CA LYS A 41 19.53 -33.05 38.22
C LYS A 41 18.30 -32.20 38.57
N VAL A 42 17.36 -32.92 39.19
CA VAL A 42 16.09 -32.54 39.81
C VAL A 42 16.33 -31.66 41.04
N PHE A 43 15.57 -30.57 41.23
CA PHE A 43 15.20 -30.10 42.58
C PHE A 43 13.86 -29.33 42.57
N SER A 44 12.86 -30.01 43.15
CA SER A 44 11.85 -29.55 44.11
C SER A 44 10.83 -28.45 43.77
N VAL A 45 9.60 -28.96 43.67
CA VAL A 45 8.28 -28.34 43.79
C VAL A 45 8.13 -27.50 45.07
N THR A 46 7.50 -26.32 44.96
CA THR A 46 6.71 -25.71 46.05
C THR A 46 5.61 -24.84 45.46
N GLU A 47 4.37 -25.26 45.66
CA GLU A 47 3.13 -24.46 45.78
C GLU A 47 2.34 -25.11 46.94
N PRO A 48 1.44 -24.42 47.71
CA PRO A 48 0.52 -23.39 47.21
C PRO A 48 0.15 -22.24 48.20
N LYS A 49 -0.46 -21.16 47.69
CA LYS A 49 -1.58 -20.47 48.38
C LYS A 49 -2.44 -19.67 47.37
N PRO A 50 -3.78 -19.79 47.40
CA PRO A 50 -4.64 -19.26 46.36
C PRO A 50 -4.91 -17.77 46.57
N GLY A 51 -4.51 -16.94 45.61
CA GLY A 51 -4.96 -15.56 45.47
C GLY A 51 -6.06 -15.52 44.41
N VAL A 52 -7.32 -15.46 44.83
CA VAL A 52 -8.44 -15.09 43.96
C VAL A 52 -8.20 -13.65 43.53
N ARG A 53 -7.97 -13.44 42.23
CA ARG A 53 -7.98 -12.10 41.62
C ARG A 53 -8.97 -12.15 40.47
N GLU A 54 -10.16 -11.63 40.73
CA GLU A 54 -11.10 -11.26 39.67
C GLU A 54 -10.42 -10.20 38.81
N ASN A 55 -10.18 -10.49 37.54
CA ASN A 55 -9.69 -9.52 36.58
C ASN A 55 -10.82 -9.28 35.56
N PRO A 56 -11.36 -8.05 35.43
CA PRO A 56 -12.36 -7.76 34.42
C PRO A 56 -11.70 -7.85 33.04
N THR A 57 -12.36 -8.56 32.12
CA THR A 57 -12.07 -8.58 30.68
C THR A 57 -11.98 -7.15 30.17
N SER A 58 -10.76 -6.68 29.95
CA SER A 58 -10.49 -5.48 29.18
C SER A 58 -10.15 -5.94 27.76
N ASP A 59 -11.16 -5.94 26.89
CA ASP A 59 -10.98 -6.03 25.44
C ASP A 59 -10.28 -4.76 24.92
N LYS A 60 -9.02 -4.56 25.32
CA LYS A 60 -8.11 -3.69 24.56
C LYS A 60 -7.36 -4.59 23.61
N MET A 61 -7.96 -4.78 22.44
CA MET A 61 -7.25 -5.23 21.24
C MET A 61 -5.97 -4.40 21.14
N TYR A 62 -4.84 -5.08 21.29
CA TYR A 62 -3.50 -4.52 21.25
C TYR A 62 -3.33 -3.83 19.89
N GLU A 63 -3.30 -2.50 19.91
CA GLU A 63 -3.02 -1.70 18.73
C GLU A 63 -1.55 -1.89 18.39
N GLN A 64 -1.27 -2.79 17.44
CA GLN A 64 0.09 -3.08 17.01
C GLN A 64 0.73 -1.78 16.51
N PRO A 65 1.96 -1.44 16.93
CA PRO A 65 2.60 -0.20 16.53
C PRO A 65 2.69 -0.12 15.00
N SER A 66 1.96 0.80 14.38
CA SER A 66 2.04 1.04 12.93
C SER A 66 3.36 1.73 12.60
N ALA A 67 4.03 1.29 11.53
CA ALA A 67 5.23 1.97 11.01
C ALA A 67 4.95 3.46 10.76
N PRO A 68 5.95 4.35 10.95
CA PRO A 68 5.74 5.79 10.78
C PRO A 68 5.22 6.11 9.37
N VAL A 69 4.26 7.05 9.31
CA VAL A 69 3.72 7.55 8.04
C VAL A 69 4.68 8.58 7.47
N ARG A 70 5.23 8.29 6.28
CA ARG A 70 6.00 9.24 5.47
C ARG A 70 5.12 10.44 5.13
N THR A 71 5.66 11.64 5.29
CA THR A 71 5.01 12.90 4.93
C THR A 71 5.84 13.69 3.93
N GLN A 72 5.19 14.49 3.08
CA GLN A 72 5.83 15.53 2.26
C GLN A 72 4.93 16.77 2.22
N THR A 73 5.53 17.96 2.18
CA THR A 73 4.81 19.23 2.03
C THR A 73 5.04 19.78 0.64
N GLU A 74 3.97 20.01 -0.13
CA GLU A 74 4.06 20.49 -1.51
C GLU A 74 2.86 21.40 -1.85
N THR A 75 3.07 22.34 -2.77
CA THR A 75 1.97 23.01 -3.48
C THR A 75 1.49 22.11 -4.62
N PHE A 76 0.21 22.14 -4.94
CA PHE A 76 -0.35 21.41 -6.07
C PHE A 76 -1.61 22.09 -6.61
N THR A 77 -2.00 21.68 -7.82
CA THR A 77 -3.29 22.00 -8.45
C THR A 77 -4.11 20.73 -8.64
N PHE A 78 -5.42 20.87 -8.79
CA PHE A 78 -6.30 19.74 -9.11
C PHE A 78 -6.30 19.50 -10.62
N ALA A 79 -6.16 18.25 -11.05
CA ALA A 79 -6.18 17.91 -12.47
C ALA A 79 -7.55 18.13 -13.12
N GLN A 80 -8.63 18.10 -12.33
CA GLN A 80 -10.00 18.40 -12.75
C GLN A 80 -10.56 19.52 -11.88
N LYS A 81 -11.34 20.43 -12.48
CA LYS A 81 -11.85 21.62 -11.80
C LYS A 81 -12.92 21.26 -10.76
N GLU A 82 -13.69 20.23 -11.04
CA GLU A 82 -14.76 19.72 -10.19
C GLU A 82 -14.19 19.16 -8.88
N ASP A 83 -13.03 18.52 -8.95
CA ASP A 83 -12.33 17.99 -7.77
C ASP A 83 -11.88 19.13 -6.83
N ALA A 84 -11.47 20.28 -7.36
CA ALA A 84 -11.08 21.42 -6.53
C ALA A 84 -12.23 21.84 -5.60
N SER A 85 -13.45 22.00 -6.13
CA SER A 85 -14.61 22.41 -5.33
C SER A 85 -14.94 21.50 -4.14
N LYS A 86 -14.58 20.21 -4.24
CA LYS A 86 -14.87 19.21 -3.21
C LYS A 86 -13.72 19.04 -2.21
N TYR A 87 -12.47 19.21 -2.65
CA TYR A 87 -11.28 18.80 -1.91
C TYR A 87 -10.35 19.96 -1.52
N GLU A 88 -10.59 21.19 -2.00
CA GLU A 88 -9.73 22.35 -1.77
C GLU A 88 -9.63 22.78 -0.29
N GLY A 89 -10.66 22.49 0.52
CA GLY A 89 -10.68 22.74 1.96
C GLY A 89 -9.85 21.75 2.80
N GLY A 90 -9.32 20.68 2.19
CA GLY A 90 -8.42 19.75 2.87
C GLY A 90 -6.99 20.28 2.97
N SER A 91 -6.29 19.89 4.04
CA SER A 91 -4.86 20.19 4.25
C SER A 91 -3.97 18.95 4.17
N PHE A 92 -4.56 17.77 4.34
CA PHE A 92 -3.85 16.48 4.42
C PHE A 92 -4.43 15.51 3.40
N PHE A 93 -3.62 15.04 2.46
CA PHE A 93 -4.05 14.25 1.30
C PHE A 93 -3.39 12.88 1.34
N VAL A 94 -4.19 11.81 1.32
CA VAL A 94 -3.72 10.42 1.38
C VAL A 94 -3.35 9.97 -0.03
N ILE A 95 -2.06 9.80 -0.29
CA ILE A 95 -1.51 9.49 -1.60
C ILE A 95 -1.19 8.01 -1.70
N ILE A 96 -1.75 7.34 -2.72
CA ILE A 96 -1.60 5.90 -2.97
C ILE A 96 -0.77 5.61 -4.24
N GLY A 97 -0.34 6.65 -4.95
CA GLY A 97 0.51 6.55 -6.13
C GLY A 97 1.04 7.91 -6.58
N SER A 98 2.19 7.93 -7.25
CA SER A 98 2.81 9.14 -7.79
C SER A 98 3.46 8.81 -9.13
N PHE A 99 3.06 9.51 -10.19
CA PHE A 99 3.43 9.18 -11.56
C PHE A 99 3.96 10.42 -12.28
N SER A 100 4.96 10.24 -13.15
CA SER A 100 5.45 11.32 -14.03
C SER A 100 4.55 11.57 -15.24
N SER A 101 3.64 10.64 -15.55
CA SER A 101 2.68 10.73 -16.66
C SER A 101 1.25 10.81 -16.13
N ILE A 102 0.48 11.76 -16.64
CA ILE A 102 -0.94 11.92 -16.31
C ILE A 102 -1.76 10.71 -16.77
N ASP A 103 -1.43 10.11 -17.91
CA ASP A 103 -2.14 8.94 -18.43
C ASP A 103 -1.97 7.73 -17.51
N ASN A 104 -0.76 7.55 -16.97
CA ASN A 104 -0.50 6.51 -15.97
C ASN A 104 -1.27 6.76 -14.66
N ALA A 105 -1.30 8.00 -14.18
CA ALA A 105 -2.09 8.37 -13.00
C ALA A 105 -3.59 8.13 -13.24
N ASN A 106 -4.11 8.49 -14.41
CA ASN A 106 -5.51 8.30 -14.78
C ASN A 106 -5.87 6.82 -14.93
N ARG A 107 -5.00 6.00 -15.52
CA ARG A 107 -5.20 4.54 -15.59
C ARG A 107 -5.25 3.94 -14.18
N TYR A 108 -4.30 4.29 -13.32
CA TYR A 108 -4.27 3.82 -11.94
C TYR A 108 -5.50 4.29 -11.14
N LYS A 109 -5.96 5.53 -11.37
CA LYS A 109 -7.25 6.04 -10.86
C LYS A 109 -8.40 5.09 -11.23
N GLN A 110 -8.49 4.63 -12.49
CA GLN A 110 -9.53 3.70 -12.92
C GLN A 110 -9.42 2.32 -12.25
N GLU A 111 -8.21 1.83 -12.00
CA GLU A 111 -7.99 0.54 -11.31
C GLU A 111 -8.41 0.56 -9.84
N LEU A 112 -8.38 1.73 -9.20
CA LEU A 112 -8.73 1.91 -7.78
C LEU A 112 -10.26 2.00 -7.55
N ILE A 113 -11.02 2.53 -8.50
CA ILE A 113 -12.49 2.67 -8.41
C ILE A 113 -13.21 1.33 -8.12
N PRO A 114 -12.98 0.21 -8.84
CA PRO A 114 -13.66 -1.06 -8.55
C PRO A 114 -13.30 -1.67 -7.19
N GLN A 115 -12.28 -1.13 -6.52
CA GLN A 115 -11.88 -1.54 -5.17
C GLN A 115 -12.53 -0.69 -4.07
N GLY A 116 -13.42 0.24 -4.45
CA GLY A 116 -14.16 1.08 -3.51
C GLY A 116 -13.46 2.37 -3.10
N PHE A 117 -12.36 2.75 -3.77
CA PHE A 117 -11.74 4.05 -3.57
C PHE A 117 -12.44 5.13 -4.41
N ASN A 118 -12.31 6.39 -3.97
CA ASN A 118 -12.76 7.58 -4.72
C ASN A 118 -11.56 8.46 -5.12
N PRO A 119 -10.70 7.98 -6.04
CA PRO A 119 -9.44 8.63 -6.36
C PRO A 119 -9.60 9.91 -7.20
N ILE A 120 -8.75 10.90 -6.91
CA ILE A 120 -8.53 12.11 -7.71
C ILE A 120 -7.06 12.25 -8.06
N VAL A 121 -6.73 13.09 -9.05
CA VAL A 121 -5.35 13.37 -9.44
C VAL A 121 -5.00 14.81 -9.09
N LEU A 122 -3.89 14.97 -8.37
CA LEU A 122 -3.27 16.27 -8.06
C LEU A 122 -2.03 16.44 -8.93
N HIS A 123 -1.77 17.64 -9.42
CA HIS A 123 -0.54 17.99 -10.12
C HIS A 123 0.36 18.80 -9.18
N SER A 124 1.43 18.16 -8.71
CA SER A 124 2.37 18.71 -7.72
C SER A 124 3.35 19.71 -8.36
N GLU A 125 3.85 20.66 -7.56
CA GLU A 125 4.95 21.57 -7.92
C GLU A 125 6.24 20.82 -8.32
N THR A 126 6.38 19.56 -7.92
CA THR A 126 7.49 18.68 -8.31
C THR A 126 7.36 18.11 -9.74
N GLY A 127 6.25 18.39 -10.44
CA GLY A 127 5.95 17.85 -11.77
C GLY A 127 5.35 16.44 -11.77
N TYR A 128 5.09 15.86 -10.60
CA TYR A 128 4.44 14.55 -10.48
C TYR A 128 2.91 14.67 -10.35
N TYR A 129 2.21 13.71 -10.93
CA TYR A 129 0.79 13.48 -10.75
C TYR A 129 0.57 12.55 -9.55
N ARG A 130 0.01 13.08 -8.47
CA ARG A 130 -0.26 12.35 -7.23
C ARG A 130 -1.69 11.82 -7.26
N VAL A 131 -1.86 10.51 -7.09
CA VAL A 131 -3.18 9.89 -6.99
C VAL A 131 -3.61 9.88 -5.52
N CYS A 132 -4.61 10.69 -5.22
CA CYS A 132 -5.14 10.91 -3.87
C CYS A 132 -6.46 10.18 -3.70
N VAL A 133 -6.68 9.49 -2.58
CA VAL A 133 -7.93 8.73 -2.31
C VAL A 133 -8.80 9.34 -1.22
N ASN A 134 -8.22 10.19 -0.37
CA ASN A 134 -8.92 10.88 0.71
C ASN A 134 -8.21 12.20 1.03
N SER A 135 -8.97 13.22 1.45
CA SER A 135 -8.42 14.44 2.05
C SER A 135 -9.02 14.67 3.43
N TYR A 136 -8.27 15.31 4.32
CA TYR A 136 -8.68 15.63 5.68
C TYR A 136 -8.23 17.04 6.06
N THR A 137 -8.91 17.62 7.05
CA THR A 137 -8.48 18.85 7.74
C THR A 137 -7.67 18.55 9.00
N ASN A 138 -7.76 17.32 9.53
CA ASN A 138 -7.01 16.85 10.69
C ASN A 138 -5.91 15.85 10.28
N GLU A 139 -4.68 16.08 10.74
CA GLU A 139 -3.54 15.22 10.40
C GLU A 139 -3.66 13.80 11.01
N GLY A 140 -4.14 13.71 12.24
CA GLY A 140 -4.31 12.45 12.96
C GLY A 140 -5.26 11.51 12.23
N GLU A 141 -6.41 12.02 11.79
CA GLU A 141 -7.36 11.25 10.98
C GLU A 141 -6.75 10.77 9.65
N ALA A 142 -5.98 11.64 8.99
CA ALA A 142 -5.30 11.29 7.74
C ALA A 142 -4.25 10.19 7.94
N ARG A 143 -3.46 10.26 9.02
CA ARG A 143 -2.48 9.22 9.38
C ARG A 143 -3.15 7.90 9.73
N THR A 144 -4.25 7.93 10.48
CA THR A 144 -5.08 6.75 10.75
C THR A 144 -5.56 6.13 9.44
N ARG A 145 -6.04 6.93 8.49
CA ARG A 145 -6.47 6.44 7.18
C ARG A 145 -5.34 5.79 6.39
N VAL A 146 -4.14 6.38 6.37
CA VAL A 146 -2.96 5.79 5.73
C VAL A 146 -2.68 4.40 6.31
N ASN A 147 -2.66 4.29 7.64
CA ASN A 147 -2.41 3.01 8.32
C ASN A 147 -3.50 1.97 8.02
N GLN A 148 -4.77 2.37 8.01
CA GLN A 148 -5.87 1.49 7.62
C GLN A 148 -5.72 0.97 6.19
N ILE A 149 -5.30 1.82 5.23
CA ILE A 149 -5.05 1.39 3.85
C ILE A 149 -3.91 0.37 3.81
N ARG A 150 -2.78 0.68 4.46
CA ARG A 150 -1.61 -0.21 4.50
C ARG A 150 -1.94 -1.58 5.11
N SER A 151 -2.76 -1.62 6.17
CA SER A 151 -3.17 -2.86 6.83
C SER A 151 -4.20 -3.66 6.02
N ASN A 152 -5.24 -3.00 5.51
CA ASN A 152 -6.32 -3.69 4.81
C ASN A 152 -5.95 -4.08 3.37
N PHE A 153 -5.00 -3.36 2.77
CA PHE A 153 -4.55 -3.55 1.40
C PHE A 153 -3.01 -3.59 1.37
N PRO A 154 -2.36 -4.73 1.65
CA PRO A 154 -0.90 -4.82 1.70
C PRO A 154 -0.19 -4.38 0.42
N LYS A 155 -0.84 -4.47 -0.74
CA LYS A 155 -0.33 -3.95 -2.03
C LYS A 155 -0.14 -2.43 -2.05
N TYR A 156 -0.71 -1.70 -1.09
CA TYR A 156 -0.64 -0.25 -0.94
C TYR A 156 0.15 0.15 0.32
N ALA A 157 1.12 -0.68 0.71
CA ALA A 157 1.99 -0.43 1.86
C ALA A 157 2.79 0.89 1.74
N ASP A 158 2.99 1.38 0.51
CA ASP A 158 3.69 2.62 0.19
C ASP A 158 2.82 3.87 0.31
N THR A 159 1.51 3.73 0.61
CA THR A 159 0.60 4.87 0.85
C THR A 159 1.22 5.86 1.83
N TRP A 160 1.18 7.14 1.53
CA TRP A 160 1.84 8.18 2.32
C TRP A 160 1.00 9.45 2.36
N LEU A 161 1.42 10.43 3.17
CA LEU A 161 0.64 11.64 3.40
C LEU A 161 1.27 12.87 2.75
N LEU A 162 0.50 13.56 1.91
CA LEU A 162 0.86 14.86 1.36
C LEU A 162 0.21 15.97 2.20
N ILE A 163 1.02 16.95 2.60
CA ILE A 163 0.59 18.13 3.35
C ILE A 163 0.54 19.30 2.37
N LYS A 164 -0.62 19.95 2.25
CA LYS A 164 -0.76 21.16 1.46
C LYS A 164 0.04 22.28 2.12
N LYS A 165 0.91 22.92 1.32
CA LYS A 165 1.72 24.07 1.75
C LYS A 165 0.87 25.31 2.02
#